data_AF-A0A931YEN4-F1
#
_entry.id   AF-A0A931YEN4-F1
#
_cell.length_a   1.000
_cell.length_b   1.000
_cell.length_c   1.000
_cell.angle_alpha   90.00
_cell.angle_beta   90.00
_cell.angle_gamma   90.00
#
_symmetry.space_group_name_H-M   'P 1'
#
loop_
_entity.id
_entity.type
_entity.pdbx_description
1 polymer ?
#
loop_
_entity_poly.entity_id
_entity_poly.type
_entity_poly.pdbx_seq_one_letter_code
_entity_poly.pdbx_strand_id
1 'polypeptide(L)' 'MVARLIQEARAELPDLQLDEVDITEHPEVAVRYRVMSTPAIAINGTLEFLGVPKADALLERLRAAASR' A
#
# COMPACT_ATOMS: atom_id res chain seq x y z
N MET A 1 -11.94 -4.30 3.73
CA MET A 1 -11.17 -3.18 4.33
C MET A 1 -9.69 -3.51 4.18
N VAL A 2 -8.93 -2.66 3.49
CA VAL A 2 -7.49 -2.86 3.19
C VAL A 2 -6.68 -3.10 4.47
N ALA A 3 -6.99 -2.40 5.56
CA ALA A 3 -6.33 -2.55 6.86
C ALA A 3 -6.25 -4.01 7.36
N ARG A 4 -7.29 -4.83 7.16
CA ARG A 4 -7.29 -6.24 7.59
C ARG A 4 -6.23 -7.05 6.84
N LEU A 5 -6.11 -6.84 5.54
CA LEU A 5 -5.13 -7.54 4.70
C LEU A 5 -3.70 -7.19 5.11
N ILE A 6 -3.47 -5.94 5.52
CA ILE A 6 -2.17 -5.50 6.01
C ILE A 6 -1.85 -6.15 7.36
N GLN A 7 -2.82 -6.27 8.27
CA GLN A 7 -2.62 -6.98 9.54
C GLN A 7 -2.22 -8.45 9.32
N GLU A 8 -2.87 -9.14 8.39
CA GLU A 8 -2.51 -10.50 8.01
C GLU A 8 -1.09 -10.57 7.42
N ALA A 9 -0.71 -9.60 6.58
CA ALA A 9 0.63 -9.50 6.01
C ALA A 9 1.74 -9.24 7.05
N ARG A 10 1.46 -8.47 8.12
CA ARG A 10 2.44 -8.18 9.19
C ARG A 10 2.87 -9.43 9.97
N ALA A 11 2.05 -10.47 10.01
CA ALA A 11 2.43 -11.73 10.65
C ALA A 11 3.53 -12.47 9.86
N GLU A 12 3.55 -12.32 8.53
CA GLU A 12 4.54 -12.94 7.65
C GLU A 12 5.73 -12.01 7.35
N LEU A 13 5.53 -10.70 7.43
CA LEU A 13 6.50 -9.66 7.12
C LEU A 13 6.72 -8.76 8.34
N PRO A 14 7.61 -9.15 9.28
CA PRO A 14 7.80 -8.42 10.54
C PRO A 14 8.33 -6.99 10.33
N ASP A 15 9.05 -6.76 9.23
CA ASP A 15 9.58 -5.44 8.86
C ASP A 15 8.58 -4.58 8.06
N LEU A 16 7.35 -5.05 7.87
CA LEU A 16 6.32 -4.29 7.15
C LEU A 16 5.90 -3.05 7.95
N GLN A 17 6.29 -1.89 7.42
CA GLN A 17 5.83 -0.58 7.87
C GLN A 17 4.59 -0.16 7.07
N LEU A 18 3.62 0.41 7.78
CA LEU A 18 2.39 0.95 7.19
C LEU A 18 2.31 2.43 7.55
N ASP A 19 2.30 3.27 6.51
CA ASP A 19 1.99 4.69 6.63
C ASP A 19 0.63 4.96 5.98
N GLU A 20 -0.36 5.32 6.79
CA GLU A 20 -1.64 5.81 6.30
C GLU A 20 -1.54 7.32 6.09
N VAL A 21 -1.85 7.79 4.87
CA VAL A 21 -1.79 9.20 4.51
C VAL A 21 -3.15 9.67 4.03
N ASP A 22 -3.70 10.70 4.69
CA ASP A 22 -4.85 11.43 4.19
C ASP A 22 -4.39 12.45 3.14
N ILE A 23 -4.76 12.21 1.88
CA ILE A 23 -4.38 13.10 0.77
C ILE A 23 -5.12 14.45 0.79
N THR A 24 -6.18 14.59 1.59
CA THR A 24 -6.86 15.87 1.78
C THR A 24 -6.07 16.78 2.71
N GLU A 25 -5.33 16.20 3.66
CA GLU A 25 -4.37 16.91 4.52
C GLU A 25 -2.98 17.03 3.87
N HIS A 26 -2.58 16.04 3.07
CA HIS A 26 -1.28 15.93 2.41
C HIS A 26 -1.41 15.80 0.87
N PRO A 27 -1.91 16.83 0.16
CA PRO A 27 -2.13 16.77 -1.28
C PRO A 27 -0.85 16.55 -2.10
N GLU A 28 0.32 16.93 -1.55
CA GLU A 28 1.63 16.70 -2.16
C GLU A 28 1.94 15.21 -2.36
N VAL A 29 1.41 14.34 -1.51
CA VAL A 29 1.59 12.88 -1.62
C VAL A 29 0.81 12.35 -2.82
N ALA A 30 -0.41 12.84 -3.03
CA ALA A 30 -1.20 12.47 -4.22
C ALA A 30 -0.49 12.87 -5.51
N VAL A 31 0.10 14.07 -5.56
CA VAL A 31 0.89 14.52 -6.73
C VAL A 31 2.14 13.68 -6.90
N ARG A 32 2.91 13.43 -5.83
CA ARG A 32 4.16 12.66 -5.86
C ARG A 32 3.96 11.26 -6.44
N TYR A 33 2.90 10.59 -6.00
CA TYR A 33 2.57 9.23 -6.45
C TYR A 33 1.62 9.20 -7.66
N ARG A 34 1.21 10.36 -8.18
CA ARG A 34 0.24 10.49 -9.28
C ARG A 34 -1.08 9.76 -9.00
N VAL A 35 -1.54 9.85 -7.76
CA VAL A 35 -2.82 9.27 -7.30
C VAL A 35 -3.95 10.18 -7.75
N MET A 36 -4.81 9.65 -8.63
CA MET A 36 -5.99 10.36 -9.15
C MET A 36 -7.28 9.96 -8.43
N SER A 37 -7.27 8.81 -7.75
CA SER A 37 -8.42 8.27 -7.02
C SER A 37 -7.95 7.46 -5.82
N THR A 38 -8.76 7.47 -4.76
CA THR A 38 -8.54 6.70 -3.54
C THR A 38 -9.51 5.52 -3.45
N PRO A 39 -9.17 4.45 -2.70
CA PRO A 39 -7.88 4.19 -2.05
C PRO A 39 -6.78 3.87 -3.07
N ALA A 40 -5.53 4.15 -2.72
CA ALA A 40 -4.34 3.81 -3.52
C ALA A 40 -3.25 3.28 -2.58
N ILE A 41 -2.42 2.37 -3.07
CA ILE A 41 -1.37 1.73 -2.27
C ILE A 41 -0.05 1.86 -3.01
N ALA A 42 0.91 2.51 -2.36
CA ALA A 42 2.31 2.52 -2.77
C ALA A 42 3.11 1.57 -1.88
N ILE A 43 4.04 0.84 -2.47
CA ILE A 43 4.96 -0.08 -1.77
C ILE A 43 6.38 0.37 -2.10
N ASN A 44 7.20 0.63 -1.07
CA ASN A 44 8.59 1.09 -1.20
C ASN A 44 8.76 2.27 -2.16
N GLY A 45 7.86 3.26 -2.08
CA GLY A 45 7.93 4.46 -2.91
C GLY A 45 7.46 4.28 -4.36
N THR A 46 6.90 3.12 -4.72
CA THR A 46 6.29 2.88 -6.04
C THR A 46 4.78 2.71 -5.90
N LEU A 47 3.99 3.40 -6.73
CA LEU A 47 2.55 3.19 -6.78
C LEU A 47 2.26 1.82 -7.41
N GLU A 48 1.69 0.90 -6.64
CA GLU A 48 1.42 -0.48 -7.08
C GLU A 48 -0.05 -0.73 -7.35
N PHE A 49 -0.95 -0.06 -6.62
CA PHE A 49 -2.39 -0.25 -6.77
C PHE A 49 -3.15 1.07 -6.79
N LEU A 50 -4.08 1.16 -7.73
CA LEU A 50 -5.14 2.16 -7.77
C LEU A 50 -6.46 1.44 -7.48
N GLY A 51 -7.16 1.85 -6.42
CA GLY A 51 -8.34 1.17 -5.89
C GLY A 51 -8.00 0.11 -4.83
N VAL A 52 -9.03 -0.63 -4.40
CA VAL A 52 -8.88 -1.73 -3.45
C VAL A 52 -8.40 -2.97 -4.20
N PRO A 53 -7.19 -3.49 -3.94
CA PRO A 53 -6.73 -4.72 -4.58
C PRO A 53 -7.43 -5.95 -4.00
N LYS A 54 -7.30 -7.08 -4.71
CA LYS A 54 -7.60 -8.40 -4.13
C LYS A 54 -6.56 -8.75 -3.06
N ALA A 55 -6.98 -9.49 -2.05
CA ALA A 55 -6.15 -9.96 -0.94
C ALA A 55 -4.86 -10.63 -1.42
N ASP A 56 -5.00 -11.65 -2.27
CA ASP A 56 -3.88 -12.45 -2.77
C ASP A 56 -2.87 -11.60 -3.56
N ALA A 57 -3.37 -10.70 -4.42
CA ALA A 57 -2.54 -9.82 -5.23
C ALA A 57 -1.71 -8.85 -4.37
N LEU A 58 -2.30 -8.31 -3.29
CA LEU A 58 -1.57 -7.47 -2.35
C LEU A 58 -0.48 -8.26 -1.62
N LEU A 59 -0.81 -9.46 -1.12
CA LEU A 59 0.14 -10.31 -0.40
C LEU A 59 1.31 -10.76 -1.30
N GLU A 60 1.03 -11.22 -2.52
CA GLU A 60 2.07 -11.56 -3.50
C GLU A 60 2.99 -10.38 -3.76
N ARG A 61 2.44 -9.18 -3.91
CA ARG A 61 3.24 -7.99 -4.20
C ARG A 61 4.11 -7.57 -3.02
N LEU A 62 3.59 -7.68 -1.80
CA LEU A 62 4.33 -7.43 -0.56
C LEU A 62 5.48 -8.43 -0.38
N ARG A 63 5.23 -9.73 -0.60
CA ARG A 63 6.29 -10.76 -0.57
C ARG A 63 7.37 -10.51 -1.63
N ALA A 64 6.97 -10.16 -2.85
CA ALA A 64 7.91 -9.81 -3.91
C ALA A 64 8.74 -8.55 -3.60
N ALA A 65 8.18 -7.61 -2.82
CA ALA A 65 8.87 -6.42 -2.38
C ALA A 65 9.82 -6.69 -1.20
N ALA A 66 9.48 -7.63 -0.31
CA ALA A 66 10.31 -8.01 0.84
C ALA A 66 11.54 -8.85 0.44
N SER A 67 11.49 -9.57 -0.67
CA SER A 67 12.61 -10.36 -1.18
C SER A 67 13.65 -9.55 -2.00
N ARG A 68 13.53 -8.22 -2.05
CA ARG A 68 14.44 -7.32 -2.77
C ARG A 68 15.34 -6.57 -1.81
#